data_AF-A0A1A0UQW0-F1
#
_entry.id   AF-A0A1A0UQW0-F1
#
_cell.length_a   1.000
_cell.length_b   1.000
_cell.length_c   1.000
_cell.angle_alpha   90.00
_cell.angle_beta   90.00
_cell.angle_gamma   90.00
#
_symmetry.space_group_name_H-M   'P 1'
#
loop_
_entity.id
_entity.type
_entity.pdbx_description
1 polymer ?
#
loop_
_entity_poly.entity_id
_entity_poly.type
_entity_poly.pdbx_seq_one_letter_code
_entity_poly.pdbx_strand_id
1 'polypeptide(L)'
;MPARRIHGVQRGLRDAVIALYEKRLPAAPSLDDQPRAGITSRGHIAAQLERLRAGATVQLHRFGELDRLPAAFRPTERTWRLYELRGDEILGVPTWQPHQTRPAEWTV
;
A
#
# COMPACT_ATOMS: atom_id res chain seq x y z
N MET A 1 -4.20 -16.39 9.38
CA MET A 1 -3.56 -15.32 10.16
C MET A 1 -4.34 -14.03 9.95
N PRO A 2 -4.92 -13.43 11.00
CA PRO A 2 -5.60 -12.14 10.87
C PRO A 2 -4.61 -11.01 10.59
N ALA A 3 -5.09 -9.92 9.98
CA ALA A 3 -4.31 -8.70 9.84
C ALA A 3 -3.84 -8.20 11.21
N ARG A 4 -2.58 -7.77 11.30
CA ARG A 4 -1.96 -7.32 12.55
C ARG A 4 -1.56 -5.87 12.45
N ARG A 5 -1.75 -5.09 13.51
CA ARG A 5 -1.18 -3.75 13.63
C ARG A 5 0.34 -3.84 13.71
N ILE A 6 1.02 -3.28 12.71
CA ILE A 6 2.49 -3.28 12.63
C ILE A 6 3.03 -1.88 12.94
N HIS A 7 2.23 -0.85 12.71
CA HIS A 7 2.57 0.53 13.03
C HIS A 7 1.39 1.22 13.69
N GLY A 8 1.63 1.95 14.78
CA GLY A 8 0.57 2.69 15.50
C GLY A 8 -0.03 3.82 14.65
N VAL A 9 -1.14 4.39 15.12
CA VAL A 9 -1.75 5.57 14.48
C VAL A 9 -0.76 6.72 14.50
N GLN A 10 -0.35 7.18 13.33
CA GLN A 10 0.52 8.34 13.17
C GLN A 10 -0.23 9.39 12.37
N ARG A 11 -0.61 10.49 13.04
CA ARG A 11 -1.30 11.60 12.37
C ARG A 11 -0.54 12.05 11.14
N GLY A 12 -1.26 12.20 10.03
CA GLY A 12 -0.71 12.69 8.77
C GLY A 12 0.00 11.62 7.95
N LEU A 13 -0.04 10.35 8.35
CA LEU A 13 0.42 9.25 7.50
C LEU A 13 -0.39 9.20 6.20
N ARG A 14 -1.71 9.33 6.30
CA ARG A 14 -2.57 9.37 5.11
C ARG A 14 -2.18 10.51 4.19
N ASP A 15 -1.99 11.70 4.74
CA ASP A 15 -1.61 12.90 3.98
C ASP A 15 -0.23 12.73 3.35
N ALA A 16 0.71 12.08 4.03
CA ALA A 16 2.03 11.76 3.48
C ALA A 16 1.94 10.79 2.29
N VAL A 17 1.04 9.80 2.35
CA VAL A 17 0.79 8.88 1.23
C VAL A 17 0.09 9.60 0.07
N ILE A 18 -0.88 10.47 0.36
CA ILE A 18 -1.53 11.31 -0.65
C ILE A 18 -0.50 12.19 -1.36
N ALA A 19 0.32 12.92 -0.61
CA ALA A 19 1.37 13.78 -1.17
C ALA A 19 2.39 12.98 -2.00
N LEU A 20 2.75 11.76 -1.57
CA LEU A 20 3.60 10.87 -2.35
C LEU A 20 2.97 10.52 -3.70
N TYR A 21 1.70 10.15 -3.72
CA TYR A 21 1.00 9.80 -4.95
C TYR A 21 0.78 11.02 -5.86
N GLU A 22 0.39 12.17 -5.31
CA GLU A 22 0.25 13.42 -6.06
C GLU A 22 1.56 13.83 -6.74
N LYS A 23 2.68 13.71 -6.02
CA LYS A 23 4.02 13.96 -6.58
C LYS A 23 4.37 13.02 -7.73
N ARG A 24 3.90 11.77 -7.69
CA ARG A 24 4.24 10.73 -8.68
C ARG A 24 3.30 10.69 -9.87
N LEU A 25 2.04 11.08 -9.69
CA LEU A 25 1.00 10.99 -10.72
C LEU A 25 1.41 11.64 -12.06
N PRO A 26 2.06 12.83 -12.10
CA PRO A 26 2.48 13.46 -13.36
C PRO A 26 3.52 12.64 -14.12
N ALA A 27 4.42 11.96 -13.41
CA ALA A 27 5.49 11.15 -13.99
C ALA A 27 5.10 9.67 -14.18
N ALA A 28 3.89 9.28 -13.77
CA ALA A 28 3.45 7.90 -13.87
C ALA A 28 3.15 7.54 -15.33
N PRO A 29 3.62 6.37 -15.81
CA PRO A 29 3.34 5.90 -17.17
C PRO A 29 1.88 5.48 -17.33
N SER A 30 1.33 5.62 -18.54
CA SER A 30 0.07 4.95 -18.89
C SER A 30 0.29 3.43 -18.99
N LEU A 31 -0.76 2.64 -18.75
CA LEU A 31 -0.71 1.20 -19.03
C LEU A 31 -0.62 0.93 -20.54
N ASP A 32 -1.16 1.83 -21.37
CA ASP A 32 -1.07 1.72 -22.83
C ASP A 32 0.38 1.85 -23.31
N ASP A 33 1.14 2.78 -22.71
CA ASP A 33 2.55 3.02 -23.04
C ASP A 33 3.48 2.00 -22.37
N GLN A 34 3.12 1.52 -21.18
CA GLN A 34 3.90 0.57 -20.41
C GLN A 34 2.99 -0.45 -19.72
N PRO A 35 2.63 -1.54 -20.43
CA PRO A 35 1.71 -2.57 -19.92
C PRO A 35 2.19 -3.25 -18.62
N ARG A 36 3.50 -3.22 -18.35
CA ARG A 36 4.11 -3.77 -17.12
C ARG A 36 4.15 -2.77 -15.96
N ALA A 37 3.62 -1.56 -16.10
CA ALA A 37 3.68 -0.54 -15.07
C ALA A 37 2.88 -0.91 -13.80
N GLY A 38 1.83 -1.72 -13.92
CA GLY A 38 1.10 -2.29 -12.77
C GLY A 38 0.76 -1.26 -11.69
N ILE A 39 1.27 -1.47 -10.47
CA ILE A 39 1.06 -0.61 -9.28
C ILE A 39 1.69 0.79 -9.40
N THR A 40 2.56 1.01 -10.39
CA THR A 40 3.17 2.31 -10.67
C THR A 40 2.51 3.06 -11.82
N SER A 41 1.49 2.47 -12.45
CA SER A 41 0.77 3.12 -13.54
C SER A 41 -0.04 4.32 -13.07
N ARG A 42 -0.27 5.27 -14.00
CA ARG A 42 -1.05 6.49 -13.75
C ARG A 42 -2.48 6.18 -13.29
N GLY A 43 -3.13 5.21 -13.95
CA GLY A 43 -4.48 4.77 -13.59
C GLY A 43 -4.55 4.19 -12.17
N HIS A 44 -3.57 3.35 -11.79
CA HIS A 44 -3.50 2.82 -10.44
C HIS A 44 -3.33 3.93 -9.39
N ILE A 45 -2.37 4.84 -9.61
CA ILE A 45 -2.08 5.93 -8.68
C ILE A 45 -3.29 6.86 -8.53
N ALA A 46 -3.95 7.22 -9.63
CA ALA A 46 -5.16 8.05 -9.60
C ALA A 46 -6.29 7.39 -8.79
N ALA A 47 -6.53 6.09 -9.01
CA ALA A 47 -7.55 5.35 -8.27
C ALA A 47 -7.24 5.26 -6.76
N GLN A 48 -5.97 5.07 -6.38
CA GLN A 48 -5.59 5.07 -4.96
C GLN A 48 -5.77 6.45 -4.31
N LEU A 49 -5.45 7.53 -5.03
CA LEU A 49 -5.68 8.90 -4.56
C LEU A 49 -7.15 9.20 -4.31
N GLU A 50 -8.02 8.83 -5.25
CA GLU A 50 -9.46 9.00 -5.09
C GLU A 50 -9.97 8.25 -3.86
N ARG A 51 -9.57 6.98 -3.71
CA ARG A 51 -9.90 6.15 -2.55
C ARG A 51 -9.41 6.76 -1.23
N LEU A 52 -8.16 7.24 -1.19
CA LEU A 52 -7.59 7.86 0.00
C LEU A 52 -8.36 9.12 0.42
N ARG A 53 -8.70 9.98 -0.55
CA ARG A 53 -9.48 11.20 -0.32
C ARG A 53 -10.91 10.91 0.10
N ALA A 54 -11.52 9.84 -0.42
CA ALA A 54 -12.81 9.33 0.01
C ALA A 54 -12.78 8.62 1.37
N GLY A 55 -11.60 8.53 1.99
CA GLY A 55 -11.42 7.95 3.31
C GLY A 55 -11.28 6.43 3.34
N ALA A 56 -11.22 5.78 2.18
CA ALA A 56 -11.16 4.32 2.07
C ALA A 56 -9.83 3.73 2.54
N THR A 57 -9.87 2.43 2.83
CA THR A 57 -8.68 1.61 3.03
C THR A 57 -7.99 1.38 1.68
N VAL A 58 -6.67 1.53 1.67
CA VAL A 58 -5.83 1.26 0.49
C VAL A 58 -4.69 0.32 0.82
N GLN A 59 -4.24 -0.42 -0.20
CA GLN A 59 -3.13 -1.33 -0.09
C GLN A 59 -1.82 -0.64 -0.47
N LEU A 60 -0.80 -0.80 0.36
CA LEU A 60 0.54 -0.26 0.18
C LEU A 60 1.53 -1.42 0.01
N HIS A 61 2.41 -1.30 -0.97
CA HIS A 61 3.44 -2.30 -1.23
C HIS A 61 4.74 -1.93 -0.53
N ARG A 62 5.37 -2.91 0.11
CA ARG A 62 6.63 -2.73 0.83
C ARG A 62 7.71 -2.06 -0.02
N PHE A 63 8.00 -2.66 -1.17
CA PHE A 63 9.03 -2.20 -2.12
C PHE A 63 8.47 -1.17 -3.13
N GLY A 64 7.30 -0.61 -2.83
CA GLY A 64 6.61 0.38 -3.65
C GLY A 64 6.47 1.70 -2.91
N GLU A 65 5.30 1.91 -2.32
CA GLU A 65 4.94 3.15 -1.61
C GLU A 65 5.70 3.29 -0.31
N LEU A 66 5.76 2.23 0.51
CA LEU A 66 6.29 2.33 1.87
C LEU A 66 7.77 2.68 1.90
N ASP A 67 8.57 2.12 1.00
CA ASP A 67 10.01 2.45 0.94
C ASP A 67 10.28 3.90 0.49
N ARG A 68 9.26 4.57 -0.06
CA ARG A 68 9.34 5.98 -0.49
C ARG A 68 8.77 6.96 0.54
N LEU A 69 8.11 6.47 1.60
CA LEU A 69 7.66 7.32 2.70
C LEU A 69 8.82 7.74 3.60
N PRO A 70 8.69 8.83 4.38
CA PRO A 70 9.62 9.14 5.46
C PRO A 70 9.82 7.95 6.41
N ALA A 71 11.04 7.77 6.93
CA ALA A 71 11.39 6.63 7.79
C ALA A 71 10.47 6.46 9.01
N ALA A 72 9.96 7.57 9.55
CA ALA A 72 9.02 7.59 10.68
C ALA A 72 7.72 6.80 10.42
N PHE A 73 7.31 6.69 9.15
CA PHE A 73 6.10 6.02 8.70
C PHE A 73 6.33 4.60 8.20
N ARG A 74 7.59 4.14 8.14
CA ARG A 74 7.92 2.83 7.58
C ARG A 74 7.75 1.74 8.65
N PRO A 75 7.05 0.63 8.34
CA PRO A 75 6.98 -0.51 9.23
C PRO A 75 8.38 -1.09 9.49
N THR A 76 8.72 -1.27 10.76
CA THR A 76 9.99 -1.87 11.19
C THR A 76 10.02 -3.37 10.89
N GLU A 77 8.89 -4.07 11.05
CA GLU A 77 8.77 -5.48 10.72
C GLU A 77 8.85 -5.71 9.20
N ARG A 78 9.80 -6.55 8.77
CA ARG A 78 10.08 -6.85 7.36
C ARG A 78 9.36 -8.08 6.80
N THR A 79 8.49 -8.67 7.60
CA THR A 79 7.85 -9.96 7.33
C THR A 79 6.66 -9.88 6.37
N TRP A 80 6.07 -8.69 6.17
CA TRP A 80 4.87 -8.49 5.35
C TRP A 80 5.22 -7.84 4.01
N ARG A 81 4.62 -8.34 2.92
CA ARG A 81 4.79 -7.77 1.57
C ARG A 81 3.69 -6.78 1.19
N LEU A 82 2.50 -6.95 1.77
CA LEU A 82 1.34 -6.09 1.59
C LEU A 82 0.94 -5.48 2.93
N TYR A 83 0.57 -4.21 2.88
CA TYR A 83 0.10 -3.46 4.02
C TYR A 83 -1.20 -2.75 3.66
N GLU A 84 -2.04 -2.49 4.65
CA GLU A 84 -3.24 -1.68 4.49
C GLU A 84 -3.10 -0.40 5.28
N LEU A 85 -3.38 0.72 4.64
CA LEU A 85 -3.58 2.01 5.29
C LEU A 85 -5.06 2.17 5.62
N ARG A 86 -5.40 2.17 6.91
CA ARG A 86 -6.76 2.37 7.44
C ARG A 86 -6.80 3.66 8.25
N GLY A 87 -7.34 4.73 7.68
CA GLY A 87 -7.17 6.06 8.28
C GLY A 87 -5.69 6.46 8.27
N ASP A 88 -5.12 6.64 9.47
CA ASP A 88 -3.71 6.98 9.73
C ASP A 88 -2.91 5.78 10.32
N GLU A 89 -3.41 4.57 10.14
CA GLU A 89 -2.81 3.35 10.68
C GLU A 89 -2.33 2.40 9.58
N ILE A 90 -1.17 1.77 9.78
CA ILE A 90 -0.68 0.69 8.91
C ILE A 90 -0.88 -0.67 9.56
N LEU A 91 -1.64 -1.52 8.88
CA LEU A 91 -1.79 -2.93 9.19
C LEU A 91 -0.96 -3.77 8.24
N GLY A 92 -0.23 -4.74 8.77
CA GLY A 92 0.38 -5.82 8.01
C GLY A 92 -0.70 -6.82 7.64
N VAL A 93 -0.90 -7.02 6.35
CA VAL A 93 -1.84 -8.02 5.86
C VAL A 93 -1.02 -9.23 5.44
N PRO A 94 -1.35 -10.44 5.91
CA PRO A 94 -0.76 -11.64 5.35
C PRO A 94 -0.97 -11.60 3.84
N THR A 95 0.10 -11.82 3.10
CA THR A 95 0.01 -12.23 1.71
C THR A 95 0.38 -13.68 1.69
N TRP A 96 -0.46 -14.49 1.05
CA TRP A 96 -0.13 -15.88 0.82
C TRP A 96 1.21 -15.96 0.08
N GLN A 97 2.17 -16.65 0.68
CA GLN A 97 3.45 -16.93 0.04
C GLN A 97 3.31 -18.26 -0.69
N PRO A 98 3.79 -18.39 -1.94
CA PRO A 98 3.57 -19.59 -2.74
C PRO A 98 4.20 -20.87 -2.16
N HIS A 99 5.14 -20.73 -1.23
CA HIS A 99 5.79 -21.81 -0.49
C HIS A 99 5.17 -22.08 0.89
N GLN A 100 4.09 -21.38 1.25
CA GLN A 100 3.35 -21.59 2.49
C GLN A 100 1.97 -22.15 2.16
N THR A 101 1.52 -23.12 2.95
CA THR A 101 0.16 -23.64 2.86
C THR A 101 -0.83 -22.48 2.97
N ARG A 102 -1.79 -22.41 2.05
CA ARG A 102 -2.83 -21.37 2.09
C ARG A 102 -3.55 -21.45 3.43
N PRO A 103 -3.68 -20.34 4.18
CA PRO A 103 -4.46 -20.35 5.41
C PRO A 103 -5.86 -20.91 5.12
N ALA A 104 -6.34 -21.86 5.94
CA ALA A 104 -7.62 -22.53 5.74
C ALA A 104 -8.79 -21.52 5.67
N GLU A 105 -8.65 -20.38 6.34
CA GLU A 105 -9.57 -19.25 6.33
C GLU A 105 -9.66 -18.51 4.96
N TRP A 106 -8.83 -18.85 3.97
CA TRP A 106 -8.79 -18.24 2.62
C TRP A 106 -9.12 -19.21 1.48
N THR A 107 -9.41 -20.46 1.81
CA THR A 107 -10.02 -21.43 0.90
C THR A 107 -11.53 -21.28 1.05
N VAL A 108 -12.14 -20.52 0.14
CA VAL A 108 -13.57 -20.56 -0.15
C VAL A 108 -13.78 -21.57 -1.28
#